data_AF-A0A8S3SV13-F1
#
_entry.id   AF-A0A8S3SV13-F1
#
_cell.length_a   1.000
_cell.length_b   1.000
_cell.length_c   1.000
_cell.angle_alpha   90.00
_cell.angle_beta   90.00
_cell.angle_gamma   90.00
#
_symmetry.space_group_name_H-M   'P 1'
#
loop_
_entity.id
_entity.type
_entity.pdbx_description
1 polymer ?
#
loop_
_entity_poly.entity_id
_entity_poly.type
_entity_poly.pdbx_seq_one_letter_code
_entity_poly.pdbx_strand_id
1 'polypeptide(L)'
;MAEQQLADNVSHAGRLLLNHGYLRDAINTENNAYLESDTVKKILNKILYGTEEVHRQSAMCFFVLSAVHIIVLPLLMINMEYSLLRWFYKKYQLHYVKVYIHMLGYTVLLIAYSYMLLFDYKADGISYTDYFIIIWMASFFVDETNQIIVAVIRGKWTTYSIDWWNLLDWLMITLYTTGMLLKTGEGTGFQITSKLILIVTFTALCTRLLHFTCMTEFLGRKLVINRKMIKDTSAFMIIISIIMVWYSVSFYALYMKTSDFTWKQMEKILRNGYWMLFGDLYLDATEIDCTSNRTIYEMGILQRCPSDLGVYVTPYLKAFYGLLAVVLLLNLLIAMYR
;
A
#
# COMPACT_ATOMS: atom_id res chain seq x y z
N MET A 1 27.75 4.97 17.06
CA MET A 1 28.91 4.31 16.42
C MET A 1 28.88 4.45 14.89
N ALA A 2 27.78 4.10 14.20
CA ALA A 2 27.64 4.34 12.75
C ALA A 2 27.61 5.85 12.36
N GLU A 3 26.95 6.71 13.15
CA GLU A 3 26.96 8.17 12.94
C GLU A 3 28.35 8.80 13.09
N GLN A 4 29.19 8.25 13.99
CA GLN A 4 30.55 8.72 14.25
C GLN A 4 31.51 8.33 13.12
N GLN A 5 31.41 7.10 12.61
CA GLN A 5 32.18 6.67 11.42
C GLN A 5 31.73 7.39 10.14
N LEU A 6 30.46 7.79 10.05
CA LEU A 6 29.94 8.59 8.95
C LEU A 6 30.45 10.04 9.02
N ALA A 7 30.55 10.61 10.23
CA ALA A 7 31.06 11.96 10.46
C ALA A 7 32.54 12.12 10.04
N ASP A 8 33.37 11.09 10.22
CA ASP A 8 34.80 11.16 9.87
C ASP A 8 35.08 11.20 8.37
N ASN A 9 34.14 10.74 7.52
CA ASN A 9 34.27 10.73 6.06
C ASN A 9 33.63 11.94 5.36
N VAL A 10 33.09 12.90 6.12
CA VAL A 10 32.40 14.09 5.58
C VAL A 10 33.23 15.35 5.86
N SER A 11 33.15 16.35 4.97
CA SER A 11 33.84 17.64 5.13
C SER A 11 33.49 18.29 6.49
N HIS A 12 34.34 19.21 6.97
CA HIS A 12 34.14 19.91 8.25
C HIS A 12 32.73 20.52 8.40
N ALA A 13 32.13 20.98 7.29
CA ALA A 13 30.75 21.47 7.26
C ALA A 13 29.69 20.39 7.53
N GLY A 14 29.86 19.17 7.01
CA GLY A 14 28.92 18.09 7.28
C GLY A 14 29.04 17.51 8.69
N ARG A 15 30.22 17.59 9.31
CA ARG A 15 30.40 17.30 10.75
C ARG A 15 29.64 18.27 11.63
N LEU A 16 29.71 19.57 11.34
CA LEU A 16 28.95 20.60 12.05
C LEU A 16 27.43 20.40 11.91
N LEU A 17 26.96 20.04 10.71
CA LEU A 17 25.53 19.79 10.44
C LEU A 17 24.98 18.57 11.21
N LEU A 18 25.75 17.48 11.28
CA LEU A 18 25.35 16.24 11.95
C LEU A 18 25.51 16.33 13.48
N ASN A 19 26.61 16.91 13.98
CA ASN A 19 26.91 16.93 15.42
C ASN A 19 26.21 18.05 16.19
N HIS A 20 25.93 19.21 15.57
CA HIS A 20 25.25 20.32 16.28
C HIS A 20 23.73 20.27 16.16
N GLY A 21 23.15 19.24 15.55
CA GLY A 21 21.70 19.09 15.50
C GLY A 21 20.97 20.08 14.57
N TYR A 22 21.67 20.95 13.84
CA TYR A 22 21.05 21.91 12.89
C TYR A 22 20.13 21.24 11.86
N LEU A 23 20.53 20.07 11.36
CA LEU A 23 19.69 19.30 10.45
C LEU A 23 18.43 18.78 11.17
N ARG A 24 18.56 18.34 12.43
CA ARG A 24 17.44 17.87 13.25
C ARG A 24 16.49 19.00 13.61
N ASP A 25 17.01 20.19 13.93
CA ASP A 25 16.21 21.37 14.22
C ASP A 25 15.49 21.88 12.97
N ALA A 26 16.16 21.87 11.81
CA ALA A 26 15.53 22.20 10.53
C ALA A 26 14.40 21.23 10.15
N ILE A 27 14.54 19.94 10.46
CA ILE A 27 13.48 18.94 10.29
C ILE A 27 12.32 19.19 11.25
N ASN A 28 12.62 19.44 12.53
CA ASN A 28 11.59 19.70 13.56
C ASN A 28 10.80 20.99 13.32
N THR A 29 11.43 21.98 12.69
CA THR A 29 10.82 23.27 12.35
C THR A 29 10.21 23.32 10.94
N GLU A 30 10.22 22.19 10.20
CA GLU A 30 9.77 22.08 8.81
C GLU A 30 10.34 23.19 7.89
N ASN A 31 11.61 23.58 8.11
CA ASN A 31 12.25 24.66 7.37
C ASN A 31 12.70 24.19 5.97
N ASN A 32 11.72 24.12 5.05
CA ASN A 32 11.92 23.64 3.69
C ASN A 32 12.97 24.45 2.91
N ALA A 33 13.10 25.76 3.15
CA ALA A 33 14.09 26.59 2.48
C ALA A 33 15.54 26.16 2.79
N TYR A 34 15.78 25.71 4.03
CA TYR A 34 17.08 25.19 4.43
C TYR A 34 17.33 23.79 3.86
N LEU A 35 16.34 22.90 3.92
CA LEU A 35 16.43 21.53 3.42
C LEU A 35 16.58 21.46 1.89
N GLU A 36 16.05 22.46 1.18
CA GLU A 36 16.14 22.53 -0.27
C GLU A 36 17.43 23.14 -0.81
N SER A 37 18.29 23.68 0.07
CA SER A 37 19.59 24.22 -0.31
C SER A 37 20.47 23.17 -1.01
N ASP A 38 21.08 23.55 -2.13
CA ASP A 38 21.97 22.66 -2.90
C ASP A 38 23.12 22.10 -2.05
N THR A 39 23.59 22.86 -1.07
CA THR A 39 24.65 22.44 -0.14
C THR A 39 24.19 21.31 0.77
N VAL A 40 22.97 21.42 1.32
CA VAL A 40 22.37 20.40 2.20
C VAL A 40 22.06 19.14 1.39
N LYS A 41 21.49 19.29 0.18
CA LYS A 41 21.26 18.16 -0.75
C LYS A 41 22.54 17.43 -1.15
N LYS A 42 23.62 18.14 -1.45
CA LYS A 42 24.94 17.53 -1.76
C LYS A 42 25.49 16.74 -0.59
N ILE A 43 25.35 17.25 0.63
CA ILE A 43 25.80 16.54 1.85
C ILE A 43 24.94 15.30 2.11
N LEU A 44 23.61 15.41 1.99
CA LEU A 44 22.70 14.27 2.09
C LEU A 44 22.99 13.20 1.04
N ASN A 45 23.23 13.59 -0.22
CA ASN A 45 23.61 12.65 -1.28
C ASN A 45 24.95 11.95 -0.98
N LYS A 46 25.93 12.67 -0.45
CA LYS A 46 27.22 12.09 -0.04
C LYS A 46 27.08 11.10 1.13
N ILE A 47 26.15 11.35 2.05
CA ILE A 47 25.81 10.41 3.13
C ILE A 47 25.13 9.16 2.55
N LEU A 48 24.22 9.32 1.59
CA LEU A 48 23.43 8.23 1.03
C LEU A 48 24.25 7.32 0.10
N TYR A 49 25.03 7.91 -0.82
CA TYR A 49 25.77 7.23 -1.89
C TYR A 49 27.25 6.98 -1.55
N GLY A 50 27.77 7.58 -0.49
CA GLY A 50 29.20 7.53 -0.16
C GLY A 50 30.04 8.43 -1.06
N THR A 51 31.34 8.13 -1.17
CA THR A 51 32.31 8.90 -1.98
C THR A 51 32.27 8.56 -3.47
N GLU A 52 31.48 7.58 -3.89
CA GLU A 52 31.32 7.24 -5.31
C GLU A 52 30.20 8.09 -5.93
N GLU A 53 30.53 8.92 -6.92
CA GLU A 53 29.53 9.60 -7.75
C GLU A 53 28.83 8.57 -8.65
N VAL A 54 27.77 7.95 -8.13
CA VAL A 54 26.96 7.02 -8.90
C VAL A 54 26.12 7.82 -9.90
N HIS A 55 26.51 7.78 -11.17
CA HIS A 55 25.75 8.37 -12.25
C HIS A 55 24.35 7.72 -12.31
N ARG A 56 23.31 8.56 -12.30
CA ARG A 56 21.87 8.26 -12.18
C ARG A 56 21.31 7.16 -13.11
N GLN A 57 22.03 6.78 -14.17
CA GLN A 57 21.66 5.71 -15.11
C GLN A 57 22.12 4.30 -14.67
N SER A 58 23.11 4.20 -13.78
CA SER A 58 23.70 2.92 -13.34
C SER A 58 22.87 2.15 -12.30
N ALA A 59 21.99 2.83 -11.55
CA ALA A 59 21.14 2.17 -10.55
C ALA A 59 20.11 1.21 -11.19
N MET A 60 19.63 1.50 -12.40
CA MET A 60 18.77 0.56 -13.15
C MET A 60 19.54 -0.64 -13.70
N CYS A 61 20.81 -0.49 -14.10
CA CYS A 61 21.63 -1.62 -14.53
C CYS A 61 21.95 -2.61 -13.40
N PHE A 62 21.98 -2.14 -12.14
CA PHE A 62 22.12 -3.04 -10.98
C PHE A 62 20.85 -3.86 -10.67
N PHE A 63 19.67 -3.45 -11.18
CA PHE A 63 18.41 -4.16 -11.03
C PHE A 63 18.50 -5.59 -11.61
N VAL A 64 19.15 -5.74 -12.77
CA VAL A 64 19.36 -7.03 -13.45
C VAL A 64 20.47 -7.86 -12.78
N LEU A 65 21.48 -7.22 -12.20
CA LEU A 65 22.57 -7.88 -11.48
C LEU A 65 22.15 -8.40 -10.09
N SER A 66 21.08 -7.88 -9.50
CA SER A 66 20.65 -8.21 -8.15
C SER A 66 20.01 -9.59 -7.99
N ALA A 67 19.33 -10.10 -9.03
CA ALA A 67 18.80 -11.47 -9.06
C ALA A 67 19.93 -12.52 -9.03
N VAL A 68 21.09 -12.17 -9.61
CA VAL A 68 22.31 -12.97 -9.55
C VAL A 68 22.96 -12.90 -8.15
N HIS A 69 22.78 -11.79 -7.41
CA HIS A 69 23.42 -11.62 -6.11
C HIS A 69 22.82 -12.49 -5.00
N ILE A 70 21.51 -12.73 -4.97
CA ILE A 70 20.85 -13.45 -3.87
C ILE A 70 21.12 -14.96 -3.92
N ILE A 71 21.27 -15.53 -5.12
CA ILE A 71 21.50 -16.97 -5.31
C ILE A 71 23.00 -17.30 -5.43
N VAL A 72 23.80 -16.43 -6.09
CA VAL A 72 25.20 -16.75 -6.42
C VAL A 72 26.18 -16.29 -5.34
N LEU A 73 25.92 -15.22 -4.56
CA LEU A 73 26.88 -14.81 -3.50
C LEU A 73 27.06 -15.83 -2.37
N PRO A 74 26.01 -16.47 -1.81
CA PRO A 74 26.21 -17.44 -0.73
C PRO A 74 27.08 -18.63 -1.18
N LEU A 75 26.95 -19.03 -2.46
CA LEU A 75 27.74 -20.08 -3.09
C LEU A 75 29.17 -19.63 -3.46
N LEU A 76 29.35 -18.37 -3.89
CA LEU A 76 30.67 -17.80 -4.22
C LEU A 76 31.50 -17.45 -2.97
N MET A 77 30.87 -17.05 -1.85
CA MET A 77 31.58 -16.65 -0.62
C MET A 77 32.41 -17.78 0.01
N ILE A 78 32.16 -19.03 -0.36
CA ILE A 78 32.91 -20.20 0.15
C ILE A 78 34.30 -20.32 -0.50
N ASN A 79 34.53 -19.76 -1.70
CA ASN A 79 35.77 -19.93 -2.49
C ASN A 79 36.45 -18.62 -2.92
N MET A 80 36.12 -17.47 -2.32
CA MET A 80 36.57 -16.14 -2.77
C MET A 80 37.86 -15.64 -2.09
N GLU A 81 38.75 -15.00 -2.85
CA GLU A 81 39.95 -14.31 -2.33
C GLU A 81 39.61 -13.21 -1.32
N TYR A 82 40.44 -13.07 -0.28
CA TYR A 82 40.25 -12.12 0.82
C TYR A 82 40.18 -10.64 0.39
N SER A 83 40.85 -10.28 -0.72
CA SER A 83 40.82 -8.93 -1.30
C SER A 83 39.44 -8.56 -1.86
N LEU A 84 38.81 -9.50 -2.57
CA LEU A 84 37.45 -9.38 -3.07
C LEU A 84 36.43 -9.38 -1.94
N LEU A 85 36.58 -10.26 -0.94
CA LEU A 85 35.69 -10.29 0.23
C LEU A 85 35.67 -8.95 0.98
N ARG A 86 36.84 -8.32 1.16
CA ARG A 86 36.96 -6.99 1.78
C ARG A 86 36.31 -5.90 0.93
N TRP A 87 36.46 -5.96 -0.39
CA TRP A 87 35.80 -5.03 -1.32
C TRP A 87 34.28 -5.16 -1.27
N PHE A 88 33.74 -6.38 -1.29
CA PHE A 88 32.31 -6.66 -1.16
C PHE A 88 31.76 -6.18 0.19
N TYR A 89 32.46 -6.45 1.29
CA TYR A 89 32.06 -5.98 2.62
C TYR A 89 32.01 -4.45 2.68
N LYS A 90 33.02 -3.76 2.12
CA LYS A 90 33.04 -2.29 2.07
C LYS A 90 31.87 -1.73 1.25
N LYS A 91 31.47 -2.41 0.17
CA LYS A 91 30.33 -2.04 -0.67
C LYS A 91 28.99 -2.31 0.02
N TYR A 92 28.85 -3.42 0.74
CA TYR A 92 27.65 -3.74 1.52
C TYR A 92 27.41 -2.75 2.67
N GLN A 93 28.46 -2.10 3.18
CA GLN A 93 28.32 -1.09 4.24
C GLN A 93 27.66 0.23 3.75
N LEU A 94 27.56 0.46 2.44
CA LEU A 94 26.93 1.65 1.87
C LEU A 94 25.41 1.64 2.14
N HIS A 95 24.88 2.79 2.55
CA HIS A 95 23.49 2.90 3.00
C HIS A 95 22.49 2.57 1.88
N TYR A 96 22.73 3.05 0.66
CA TYR A 96 21.87 2.74 -0.49
C TYR A 96 21.83 1.22 -0.77
N VAL A 97 22.96 0.51 -0.70
CA VAL A 97 23.03 -0.93 -0.96
C VAL A 97 22.18 -1.70 0.03
N LYS A 98 22.22 -1.34 1.32
CA LYS A 98 21.38 -1.94 2.36
C LYS A 98 19.89 -1.76 2.05
N VAL A 99 19.47 -0.55 1.71
CA VAL A 99 18.06 -0.25 1.35
C VAL A 99 17.61 -1.10 0.16
N TYR A 100 18.44 -1.23 -0.89
CA TYR A 100 18.11 -2.06 -2.04
C TYR A 100 18.00 -3.56 -1.72
N ILE A 101 18.89 -4.09 -0.88
CA ILE A 101 18.84 -5.49 -0.47
C ILE A 101 17.60 -5.77 0.39
N HIS A 102 17.25 -4.84 1.30
CA HIS A 102 15.99 -4.93 2.05
C HIS A 102 14.78 -4.90 1.12
N MET A 103 14.78 -4.02 0.11
CA MET A 103 13.73 -3.94 -0.89
C MET A 103 13.55 -5.24 -1.68
N LEU A 104 14.65 -5.84 -2.15
CA LEU A 104 14.62 -7.10 -2.88
C LEU A 104 14.20 -8.27 -1.99
N GLY A 105 14.67 -8.33 -0.75
CA GLY A 105 14.19 -9.32 0.22
C GLY A 105 12.69 -9.19 0.46
N TYR A 106 12.20 -7.95 0.56
CA TYR A 106 10.77 -7.67 0.73
C TYR A 106 9.93 -8.12 -0.47
N THR A 107 10.39 -7.88 -1.70
CA THR A 107 9.66 -8.35 -2.90
C THR A 107 9.66 -9.87 -2.99
N VAL A 108 10.75 -10.55 -2.63
CA VAL A 108 10.78 -12.02 -2.53
C VAL A 108 9.78 -12.54 -1.50
N LEU A 109 9.69 -11.90 -0.33
CA LEU A 109 8.66 -12.22 0.66
C LEU A 109 7.25 -12.07 0.08
N LEU A 110 6.94 -10.95 -0.59
CA LEU A 110 5.61 -10.72 -1.19
C LEU A 110 5.27 -11.77 -2.26
N ILE A 111 6.26 -12.19 -3.06
CA ILE A 111 6.07 -13.25 -4.05
C ILE A 111 5.80 -14.59 -3.35
N ALA A 112 6.57 -14.95 -2.33
CA ALA A 112 6.33 -16.16 -1.55
C ALA A 112 4.96 -16.14 -0.84
N TYR A 113 4.57 -14.99 -0.28
CA TYR A 113 3.29 -14.78 0.37
C TYR A 113 2.13 -14.92 -0.63
N SER A 114 2.25 -14.31 -1.81
CA SER A 114 1.22 -14.44 -2.85
C SER A 114 1.10 -15.87 -3.35
N TYR A 115 2.23 -16.57 -3.57
CA TYR A 115 2.22 -18.00 -3.90
C TYR A 115 1.51 -18.84 -2.83
N MET A 116 1.81 -18.60 -1.55
CA MET A 116 1.13 -19.28 -0.44
C MET A 116 -0.38 -19.00 -0.43
N LEU A 117 -0.82 -17.76 -0.67
CA LEU A 117 -2.25 -17.43 -0.70
C LEU A 117 -3.01 -18.05 -1.89
N LEU A 118 -2.38 -18.08 -3.06
CA LEU A 118 -3.02 -18.51 -4.31
C LEU A 118 -3.00 -20.03 -4.48
N PHE A 119 -1.87 -20.68 -4.21
CA PHE A 119 -1.63 -22.07 -4.63
C PHE A 119 -1.44 -23.05 -3.48
N ASP A 120 -0.88 -22.60 -2.35
CA ASP A 120 -0.52 -23.50 -1.24
C ASP A 120 -1.32 -23.26 0.05
N TYR A 121 -2.43 -22.53 -0.05
CA TYR A 121 -3.35 -22.33 1.06
C TYR A 121 -4.14 -23.62 1.29
N LYS A 122 -3.62 -24.49 2.14
CA LYS A 122 -4.28 -25.73 2.56
C LYS A 122 -5.02 -25.54 3.88
N ALA A 123 -6.21 -26.13 3.92
CA ALA A 123 -7.07 -26.24 5.09
C ALA A 123 -6.43 -27.10 6.20
N ASP A 124 -5.74 -28.16 5.78
CA ASP A 124 -5.18 -29.16 6.69
C ASP A 124 -3.66 -29.01 6.74
N GLY A 125 -3.19 -28.19 7.68
CA GLY A 125 -1.78 -28.10 8.06
C GLY A 125 -0.99 -26.89 7.54
N ILE A 126 0.23 -26.77 8.06
CA ILE A 126 1.20 -25.71 7.73
C ILE A 126 2.15 -26.25 6.66
N SER A 127 2.21 -25.59 5.50
CA SER A 127 3.11 -25.94 4.40
C SER A 127 4.53 -25.38 4.61
N TYR A 128 5.50 -25.89 3.85
CA TYR A 128 6.86 -25.35 3.82
C TYR A 128 6.91 -23.86 3.48
N THR A 129 6.00 -23.39 2.60
CA THR A 129 5.90 -21.96 2.28
C THR A 129 5.39 -21.13 3.45
N ASP A 130 4.48 -21.68 4.25
CA ASP A 130 4.02 -21.01 5.47
C ASP A 130 5.19 -20.84 6.45
N TYR A 131 5.99 -21.89 6.67
CA TYR A 131 7.17 -21.81 7.54
C TYR A 131 8.16 -20.73 7.10
N PHE A 132 8.42 -20.63 5.80
CA PHE A 132 9.26 -19.56 5.26
C PHE A 132 8.72 -18.15 5.60
N ILE A 133 7.42 -17.93 5.42
CA ILE A 133 6.77 -16.65 5.72
C ILE A 133 6.74 -16.39 7.23
N ILE A 134 6.48 -17.41 8.06
CA ILE A 134 6.48 -17.32 9.53
C ILE A 134 7.84 -16.83 10.02
N ILE A 135 8.93 -17.42 9.54
CA ILE A 135 10.30 -17.01 9.91
C ILE A 135 10.54 -15.55 9.54
N TRP A 136 10.10 -15.14 8.36
CA TRP A 136 10.27 -13.77 7.89
C TRP A 136 9.44 -12.76 8.70
N MET A 137 8.19 -13.10 9.01
CA MET A 137 7.31 -12.27 9.85
C MET A 137 7.81 -12.20 11.30
N ALA A 138 8.39 -13.28 11.83
CA ALA A 138 9.07 -13.27 13.11
C ALA A 138 10.29 -12.33 13.10
N SER A 139 11.03 -12.26 12.00
CA SER A 139 12.13 -11.31 11.83
C SER A 139 11.63 -9.85 11.89
N PHE A 140 10.50 -9.53 11.25
CA PHE A 140 9.88 -8.20 11.38
C PHE A 140 9.45 -7.89 12.81
N PHE A 141 8.91 -8.86 13.53
CA PHE A 141 8.54 -8.67 14.94
C PHE A 141 9.76 -8.35 15.82
N VAL A 142 10.89 -9.03 15.59
CA VAL A 142 12.15 -8.72 16.30
C VAL A 142 12.66 -7.32 15.96
N ASP A 143 12.61 -6.92 14.69
CA ASP A 143 13.00 -5.57 14.28
C ASP A 143 12.10 -4.48 14.90
N GLU A 144 10.79 -4.72 14.96
CA GLU A 144 9.84 -3.75 15.49
C GLU A 144 9.93 -3.62 17.02
N THR A 145 10.10 -4.74 17.71
CA THR A 145 10.36 -4.74 19.16
C THR A 145 11.67 -4.04 19.50
N ASN A 146 12.73 -4.24 18.71
CA ASN A 146 13.99 -3.51 18.88
C ASN A 146 13.80 -1.99 18.70
N GLN A 147 13.03 -1.56 17.70
CA GLN A 147 12.71 -0.15 17.50
C GLN A 147 11.97 0.47 18.69
N ILE A 148 11.00 -0.26 19.26
CA ILE A 148 10.28 0.18 20.46
C ILE A 148 11.20 0.28 21.66
N ILE A 149 12.02 -0.73 21.91
CA ILE A 149 12.96 -0.72 23.03
C ILE A 149 13.86 0.51 22.93
N VAL A 150 14.40 0.81 21.74
CA VAL A 150 15.21 2.00 21.49
C VAL A 150 14.40 3.29 21.68
N ALA A 151 13.16 3.35 21.23
CA ALA A 151 12.28 4.52 21.38
C ALA A 151 11.96 4.80 22.86
N VAL A 152 11.69 3.76 23.65
CA VAL A 152 11.42 3.84 25.09
C VAL A 152 12.66 4.29 25.85
N ILE A 153 13.82 3.66 25.58
CA ILE A 153 15.09 4.03 26.22
C ILE A 153 15.46 5.50 25.95
N ARG A 154 15.13 6.01 24.75
CA ARG A 154 15.38 7.40 24.36
C ARG A 154 14.31 8.39 24.81
N GLY A 155 13.27 7.95 25.53
CA GLY A 155 12.16 8.80 25.96
C GLY A 155 11.29 9.34 24.81
N LYS A 156 11.32 8.70 23.63
CA LYS A 156 10.61 9.12 22.41
C LYS A 156 9.37 8.27 22.08
N TRP A 157 8.79 7.62 23.09
CA TRP A 157 7.62 6.75 22.93
C TRP A 157 6.40 7.45 22.31
N THR A 158 6.16 8.72 22.69
CA THR A 158 5.03 9.51 22.19
C THR A 158 5.15 9.75 20.68
N THR A 159 6.35 10.11 20.20
CA THR A 159 6.61 10.28 18.77
C THR A 159 6.46 8.97 18.01
N TYR A 160 6.96 7.87 18.57
CA TYR A 160 6.85 6.55 17.95
C TYR A 160 5.38 6.10 17.78
N SER A 161 4.56 6.29 18.82
CA SER A 161 3.16 5.81 18.85
C SER A 161 2.20 6.60 17.96
N ILE A 162 2.55 7.85 17.63
CA ILE A 162 1.72 8.73 16.79
C ILE A 162 2.03 8.51 15.30
N ASP A 163 3.17 7.91 14.97
CA ASP A 163 3.56 7.66 13.59
C ASP A 163 2.67 6.58 12.95
N TRP A 164 2.00 6.95 11.86
CA TRP A 164 1.09 6.06 11.14
C TRP A 164 1.78 4.81 10.59
N TRP A 165 3.06 4.91 10.23
CA TRP A 165 3.80 3.78 9.67
C TRP A 165 4.12 2.72 10.73
N ASN A 166 4.51 3.15 11.93
CA ASN A 166 4.78 2.24 13.04
C ASN A 166 3.48 1.55 13.52
N LEU A 167 2.37 2.30 13.55
CA LEU A 167 1.07 1.72 13.88
C LEU A 167 0.59 0.71 12.82
N LEU A 168 0.83 1.00 11.53
CA LEU A 168 0.57 0.06 10.45
C LEU A 168 1.41 -1.22 10.63
N ASP A 169 2.69 -1.11 10.98
CA ASP A 169 3.57 -2.28 11.18
C ASP A 169 3.11 -3.19 12.32
N TRP A 170 2.65 -2.61 13.42
CA TRP A 170 2.03 -3.37 14.51
C TRP A 170 0.73 -4.04 14.10
N LEU A 171 -0.15 -3.32 13.41
CA LEU A 171 -1.40 -3.87 12.87
C LEU A 171 -1.12 -5.06 11.96
N MET A 172 -0.08 -4.96 11.14
CA MET A 172 0.34 -5.97 10.20
C MET A 172 0.81 -7.26 10.86
N ILE A 173 1.68 -7.14 11.87
CA ILE A 173 2.16 -8.29 12.63
C ILE A 173 1.01 -8.96 13.38
N THR A 174 0.14 -8.17 14.02
CA THR A 174 -0.99 -8.69 14.80
C THR A 174 -2.06 -9.35 13.94
N LEU A 175 -2.38 -8.78 12.77
CA LEU A 175 -3.28 -9.42 11.81
C LEU A 175 -2.68 -10.72 11.26
N TYR A 176 -1.38 -10.73 10.95
CA TYR A 176 -0.71 -11.94 10.47
C TYR A 176 -0.76 -13.06 11.50
N THR A 177 -0.38 -12.79 12.75
CA THR A 177 -0.39 -13.80 13.82
C THR A 177 -1.81 -14.29 14.08
N THR A 178 -2.80 -13.41 14.11
CA THR A 178 -4.22 -13.78 14.27
C THR A 178 -4.70 -14.65 13.10
N GLY A 179 -4.35 -14.29 11.86
CA GLY A 179 -4.69 -15.07 10.67
C GLY A 179 -4.07 -16.48 10.69
N MET A 180 -2.81 -16.60 11.11
CA MET A 180 -2.13 -17.88 11.25
C MET A 180 -2.70 -18.75 12.38
N LEU A 181 -3.07 -18.14 13.51
CA LEU A 181 -3.74 -18.85 14.61
C LEU A 181 -5.11 -19.40 14.15
N LEU A 182 -5.90 -18.57 13.46
CA LEU A 182 -7.20 -19.00 12.92
C LEU A 182 -7.07 -20.06 11.82
N LYS A 183 -5.94 -20.07 11.07
CA LYS A 183 -5.64 -21.12 10.09
C LYS A 183 -5.49 -22.50 10.74
N THR A 184 -5.01 -22.56 11.98
CA THR A 184 -4.88 -23.83 12.74
C THR A 184 -6.21 -24.31 13.36
N GLY A 185 -7.25 -23.48 13.35
CA GLY A 185 -8.56 -23.84 13.87
C GLY A 185 -9.31 -24.81 12.95
N GLU A 186 -9.92 -25.84 13.54
CA GLU A 186 -10.78 -26.78 12.81
C GLU A 186 -12.13 -26.12 12.48
N GLY A 187 -12.49 -26.09 11.20
CA GLY A 187 -13.80 -25.64 10.72
C GLY A 187 -13.75 -24.71 9.51
N THR A 188 -14.72 -24.87 8.60
CA THR A 188 -14.81 -24.09 7.35
C THR A 188 -14.92 -22.58 7.59
N GLY A 189 -15.62 -22.16 8.65
CA GLY A 189 -15.73 -20.75 9.03
C GLY A 189 -14.41 -20.11 9.48
N PHE A 190 -13.60 -20.84 10.24
CA PHE A 190 -12.28 -20.38 10.68
C PHE A 190 -11.28 -20.27 9.51
N GLN A 191 -11.36 -21.19 8.56
CA GLN A 191 -10.54 -21.17 7.34
C GLN A 191 -10.90 -19.99 6.43
N ILE A 192 -12.19 -19.72 6.21
CA ILE A 192 -12.62 -18.54 5.42
C ILE A 192 -12.14 -17.26 6.10
N THR A 193 -12.33 -17.16 7.42
CA THR A 193 -11.95 -15.97 8.19
C THR A 193 -10.43 -15.75 8.20
N SER A 194 -9.65 -16.82 8.41
CA SER A 194 -8.18 -16.73 8.35
C SER A 194 -7.69 -16.33 6.97
N LYS A 195 -8.24 -16.92 5.89
CA LYS A 195 -7.89 -16.53 4.52
C LYS A 195 -8.18 -15.05 4.26
N LEU A 196 -9.33 -14.54 4.70
CA LEU A 196 -9.67 -13.11 4.59
C LEU A 196 -8.68 -12.22 5.34
N ILE A 197 -8.35 -12.56 6.58
CA ILE A 197 -7.39 -11.79 7.39
C ILE A 197 -6.01 -11.80 6.73
N LEU A 198 -5.53 -12.96 6.25
CA LEU A 198 -4.24 -13.08 5.56
C LEU A 198 -4.21 -12.31 4.23
N ILE A 199 -5.33 -12.20 3.50
CA ILE A 199 -5.44 -11.35 2.31
C ILE A 199 -5.33 -9.87 2.68
N VAL A 200 -6.00 -9.44 3.75
CA VAL A 200 -5.92 -8.06 4.25
C VAL A 200 -4.49 -7.75 4.69
N THR A 201 -3.84 -8.67 5.41
CA THR A 201 -2.42 -8.58 5.76
C THR A 201 -1.56 -8.47 4.50
N PHE A 202 -1.71 -9.34 3.50
CA PHE A 202 -0.95 -9.24 2.25
C PHE A 202 -1.11 -7.89 1.57
N THR A 203 -2.34 -7.37 1.52
CA THR A 203 -2.64 -6.07 0.92
C THR A 203 -1.90 -4.94 1.63
N ALA A 204 -1.89 -4.95 2.97
CA ALA A 204 -1.18 -3.94 3.73
C ALA A 204 0.36 -4.17 3.75
N LEU A 205 0.86 -5.38 3.42
CA LEU A 205 2.30 -5.60 3.18
C LEU A 205 2.66 -4.93 1.84
N CYS A 206 1.79 -5.08 0.83
CA CYS A 206 1.96 -4.37 -0.44
C CYS A 206 1.94 -2.84 -0.28
N THR A 207 1.12 -2.27 0.61
CA THR A 207 1.16 -0.82 0.86
C THR A 207 2.46 -0.37 1.52
N ARG A 208 3.08 -1.21 2.37
CA ARG A 208 4.41 -0.93 2.93
C ARG A 208 5.50 -0.90 1.86
N LEU A 209 5.35 -1.58 0.72
CA LEU A 209 6.26 -1.42 -0.42
C LEU A 209 6.29 0.03 -0.92
N LEU A 210 5.16 0.76 -0.85
CA LEU A 210 5.11 2.18 -1.21
C LEU A 210 6.00 3.04 -0.30
N HIS A 211 6.13 2.69 0.98
CA HIS A 211 7.02 3.41 1.90
C HIS A 211 8.47 3.36 1.43
N PHE A 212 8.93 2.22 0.92
CA PHE A 212 10.27 2.16 0.34
C PHE A 212 10.39 2.95 -0.97
N THR A 213 9.34 3.00 -1.78
CA THR A 213 9.35 3.88 -2.97
C THR A 213 9.46 5.36 -2.60
N CYS A 214 9.00 5.76 -1.41
CA CYS A 214 9.21 7.12 -0.88
C CYS A 214 10.70 7.46 -0.67
N MET A 215 11.55 6.46 -0.45
CA MET A 215 13.00 6.67 -0.30
C MET A 215 13.71 6.93 -1.63
N THR A 216 13.04 6.69 -2.76
CA THR A 216 13.60 7.04 -4.08
C THR A 216 13.34 8.49 -4.40
N GLU A 217 14.36 9.22 -4.89
CA GLU A 217 14.27 10.66 -5.16
C GLU A 217 13.14 11.02 -6.14
N PHE A 218 12.88 10.13 -7.10
CA PHE A 218 11.87 10.33 -8.14
C PHE A 218 10.44 10.03 -7.64
N LEU A 219 10.19 8.84 -7.06
CA LEU A 219 8.84 8.47 -6.62
C LEU A 219 8.45 9.13 -5.29
N GLY A 220 9.40 9.37 -4.38
CA GLY A 220 9.12 10.03 -3.10
C GLY A 220 8.59 11.44 -3.25
N ARG A 221 9.19 12.25 -4.12
CA ARG A 221 8.68 13.61 -4.40
C ARG A 221 7.25 13.57 -4.96
N LYS A 222 6.95 12.61 -5.84
CA LYS A 222 5.60 12.44 -6.42
C LYS A 222 4.57 12.00 -5.38
N LEU A 223 4.93 11.07 -4.49
CA LEU A 223 4.04 10.59 -3.43
C LEU A 223 3.73 11.67 -2.38
N VAL A 224 4.71 12.49 -2.00
CA VAL A 224 4.50 13.63 -1.07
C VAL A 224 3.56 14.67 -1.67
N ILE A 225 3.72 14.99 -2.96
CA ILE A 225 2.79 15.88 -3.68
C ILE A 225 1.39 15.29 -3.68
N ASN A 226 1.23 14.01 -4.07
CA ASN A 226 -0.07 13.34 -4.07
C ASN A 226 -0.73 13.35 -2.68
N ARG A 227 0.03 13.12 -1.60
CA ARG A 227 -0.49 13.18 -0.23
C ARG A 227 -1.05 14.55 0.12
N LYS A 228 -0.37 15.62 -0.28
CA LYS A 228 -0.85 17.00 -0.07
C LYS A 228 -2.14 17.25 -0.85
N MET A 229 -2.18 16.81 -2.10
CA MET A 229 -3.35 17.00 -2.96
C MET A 229 -4.57 16.19 -2.49
N ILE A 230 -4.40 15.01 -1.88
CA ILE A 230 -5.51 14.22 -1.30
C ILE A 230 -6.29 15.02 -0.24
N LYS A 231 -5.59 15.83 0.57
CA LYS A 231 -6.25 16.68 1.58
C LYS A 231 -7.14 17.72 0.90
N ASP A 232 -6.64 18.34 -0.16
CA ASP A 232 -7.34 19.39 -0.89
C ASP A 232 -8.52 18.83 -1.72
N THR A 233 -8.42 17.58 -2.19
CA THR A 233 -9.49 16.90 -2.94
C THR A 233 -10.56 16.22 -2.09
N SER A 234 -10.39 16.20 -0.76
CA SER A 234 -11.34 15.55 0.16
C SER A 234 -12.76 16.14 0.07
N ALA A 235 -12.88 17.45 -0.13
CA ALA A 235 -14.17 18.12 -0.33
C ALA A 235 -14.90 17.63 -1.59
N PHE A 236 -14.17 17.34 -2.67
CA PHE A 236 -14.73 16.79 -3.90
C PHE A 236 -15.24 15.35 -3.72
N MET A 237 -14.54 14.53 -2.95
CA MET A 237 -14.98 13.18 -2.62
C MET A 237 -16.32 13.19 -1.86
N ILE A 238 -16.56 14.17 -1.00
CA ILE A 238 -17.84 14.36 -0.31
C ILE A 238 -18.95 14.68 -1.32
N ILE A 239 -18.70 15.61 -2.26
CA ILE A 239 -19.68 15.97 -3.30
C ILE A 239 -20.03 14.75 -4.17
N ILE A 240 -19.01 14.00 -4.62
CA ILE A 240 -19.19 12.77 -5.39
C ILE A 240 -20.02 11.74 -4.60
N SER A 241 -19.74 11.57 -3.30
CA SER A 241 -20.48 10.65 -2.43
C SER A 241 -21.96 11.05 -2.29
N ILE A 242 -22.26 12.33 -2.14
CA ILE A 242 -23.64 12.84 -2.06
C ILE A 242 -24.39 12.55 -3.37
N ILE A 243 -23.78 12.85 -4.51
CA ILE A 243 -24.40 12.62 -5.84
C ILE A 243 -24.57 11.12 -6.11
N MET A 244 -23.61 10.29 -5.69
CA MET A 244 -23.72 8.83 -5.75
C MET A 244 -24.91 8.32 -4.94
N VAL A 245 -25.08 8.76 -3.70
CA VAL A 245 -26.22 8.34 -2.85
C VAL A 245 -27.54 8.80 -3.46
N TRP A 246 -27.62 10.06 -3.91
CA TRP A 246 -28.79 10.61 -4.58
C TRP A 246 -29.20 9.74 -5.78
N TYR A 247 -28.26 9.46 -6.70
CA TYR A 247 -28.53 8.63 -7.86
C TYR A 247 -28.94 7.20 -7.46
N SER A 248 -28.23 6.58 -6.52
CA SER A 248 -28.52 5.20 -6.08
C SER A 248 -29.96 5.06 -5.58
N VAL A 249 -30.40 6.02 -4.75
CA VAL A 249 -31.76 6.04 -4.18
C VAL A 249 -32.80 6.32 -5.27
N SER A 250 -32.58 7.33 -6.11
CA SER A 250 -33.50 7.67 -7.21
C SER A 250 -33.64 6.55 -8.23
N PHE A 251 -32.52 5.92 -8.63
CA PHE A 251 -32.51 4.78 -9.52
C PHE A 251 -33.29 3.60 -8.93
N TYR A 252 -33.02 3.24 -7.67
CA TYR A 252 -33.71 2.11 -7.05
C TYR A 252 -35.21 2.36 -6.90
N ALA A 253 -35.60 3.58 -6.51
CA ALA A 253 -37.00 3.96 -6.35
C ALA A 253 -37.79 3.93 -7.67
N LEU A 254 -37.15 4.24 -8.80
CA LEU A 254 -37.76 4.15 -10.13
C LEU A 254 -37.78 2.70 -10.66
N TYR A 255 -36.71 1.96 -10.42
CA TYR A 255 -36.50 0.65 -11.03
C TYR A 255 -37.27 -0.48 -10.33
N MET A 256 -37.28 -0.49 -8.99
CA MET A 256 -37.92 -1.54 -8.20
C MET A 256 -39.29 -1.12 -7.67
N LYS A 257 -40.30 -1.99 -7.82
CA LYS A 257 -41.55 -1.89 -7.03
C LYS A 257 -41.24 -2.09 -5.54
N THR A 258 -42.13 -1.65 -4.66
CA THR A 258 -42.00 -1.75 -3.19
C THR A 258 -41.36 -3.06 -2.73
N SER A 259 -40.34 -2.95 -1.88
CA SER A 259 -39.53 -4.05 -1.33
C SER A 259 -39.31 -3.84 0.16
N ASP A 260 -39.22 -4.93 0.92
CA ASP A 260 -39.00 -4.89 2.37
C ASP A 260 -37.57 -4.46 2.71
N PHE A 261 -37.39 -3.51 3.63
CA PHE A 261 -36.07 -3.01 4.03
C PHE A 261 -35.17 -4.15 4.55
N THR A 262 -34.05 -4.38 3.86
CA THR A 262 -33.03 -5.36 4.28
C THR A 262 -31.64 -4.78 4.06
N TRP A 263 -30.68 -5.07 4.95
CA TRP A 263 -29.28 -4.61 4.81
C TRP A 263 -28.65 -4.99 3.46
N LYS A 264 -28.91 -6.21 2.98
CA LYS A 264 -28.47 -6.70 1.66
C LYS A 264 -29.01 -5.84 0.50
N GLN A 265 -30.21 -5.27 0.64
CA GLN A 265 -30.76 -4.38 -0.38
C GLN A 265 -30.06 -3.01 -0.35
N MET A 266 -29.79 -2.46 0.84
CA MET A 266 -29.06 -1.19 0.94
C MET A 266 -27.66 -1.30 0.35
N GLU A 267 -26.97 -2.42 0.57
CA GLU A 267 -25.69 -2.71 -0.08
C GLU A 267 -25.83 -2.76 -1.61
N LYS A 268 -26.85 -3.44 -2.13
CA LYS A 268 -27.13 -3.50 -3.57
C LYS A 268 -27.41 -2.11 -4.17
N ILE A 269 -28.15 -1.27 -3.46
CA ILE A 269 -28.49 0.10 -3.87
C ILE A 269 -27.22 0.93 -4.02
N LEU A 270 -26.40 1.01 -2.98
CA LEU A 270 -25.17 1.79 -2.99
C LEU A 270 -24.14 1.23 -3.98
N ARG A 271 -24.02 -0.10 -4.07
CA ARG A 271 -23.10 -0.75 -5.01
C ARG A 271 -23.39 -0.35 -6.45
N ASN A 272 -24.66 -0.27 -6.85
CA ASN A 272 -25.03 0.11 -8.21
C ASN A 272 -24.59 1.54 -8.55
N GLY A 273 -24.81 2.52 -7.66
CA GLY A 273 -24.35 3.89 -7.90
C GLY A 273 -22.83 4.02 -7.90
N TYR A 274 -22.13 3.23 -7.08
CA TYR A 274 -20.66 3.20 -7.05
C TYR A 274 -20.08 2.71 -8.38
N TRP A 275 -20.52 1.55 -8.89
CA TRP A 275 -19.99 0.99 -10.14
C TRP A 275 -20.28 1.86 -11.35
N MET A 276 -21.40 2.58 -11.32
CA MET A 276 -21.72 3.52 -12.39
C MET A 276 -20.72 4.68 -12.50
N LEU A 277 -20.08 5.10 -11.40
CA LEU A 277 -19.00 6.08 -11.43
C LEU A 277 -17.81 5.62 -12.28
N PHE A 278 -17.58 4.31 -12.35
CA PHE A 278 -16.50 3.68 -13.14
C PHE A 278 -16.94 3.28 -14.56
N GLY A 279 -18.16 3.64 -14.97
CA GLY A 279 -18.66 3.37 -16.33
C GLY A 279 -19.33 2.01 -16.49
N ASP A 280 -19.59 1.26 -15.41
CA ASP A 280 -20.44 0.07 -15.45
C ASP A 280 -21.92 0.51 -15.57
N LEU A 281 -22.29 0.85 -16.79
CA LEU A 281 -23.66 1.09 -17.18
C LEU A 281 -24.29 -0.30 -17.31
N TYR A 282 -24.94 -0.82 -16.27
CA TYR A 282 -25.77 -2.03 -16.32
C TYR A 282 -26.91 -1.85 -17.36
N LEU A 283 -26.59 -1.85 -18.66
CA LEU A 283 -27.49 -1.70 -19.79
C LEU A 283 -28.22 -3.03 -20.04
N ASP A 284 -27.58 -4.15 -19.72
CA ASP A 284 -28.15 -5.48 -19.92
C ASP A 284 -29.36 -5.75 -19.00
N ALA A 285 -29.50 -5.01 -17.90
CA ALA A 285 -30.64 -5.18 -16.98
C ALA A 285 -32.01 -4.88 -17.63
N THR A 286 -32.04 -4.14 -18.76
CA THR A 286 -33.27 -3.84 -19.49
C THR A 286 -33.65 -4.88 -20.55
N GLU A 287 -32.80 -5.85 -20.86
CA GLU A 287 -33.02 -6.83 -21.94
C GLU A 287 -33.12 -8.29 -21.47
N ILE A 288 -33.10 -8.54 -20.16
CA ILE A 288 -33.08 -9.89 -19.56
C ILE A 288 -34.51 -10.41 -19.30
N ASP A 289 -34.72 -11.71 -19.54
CA ASP A 289 -35.89 -12.47 -19.06
C ASP A 289 -36.16 -12.14 -17.58
N CYS A 290 -37.26 -11.44 -17.32
CA CYS A 290 -37.59 -10.96 -16.00
C CYS A 290 -38.87 -11.65 -15.47
N THR A 291 -38.97 -11.80 -14.16
CA THR A 291 -40.14 -12.39 -13.51
C THR A 291 -40.82 -11.41 -12.57
N SER A 292 -42.16 -11.44 -12.55
CA SER A 292 -42.96 -10.73 -11.55
C SER A 292 -43.27 -11.60 -10.31
N ASN A 293 -42.90 -12.88 -10.34
CA ASN A 293 -43.23 -13.81 -9.27
C ASN A 293 -42.23 -13.69 -8.11
N ARG A 294 -42.75 -13.46 -6.88
CA ARG A 294 -41.97 -13.28 -5.66
C ARG A 294 -41.00 -14.41 -5.37
N THR A 295 -41.47 -15.64 -5.50
CA THR A 295 -40.67 -16.82 -5.17
C THR A 295 -39.49 -16.98 -6.12
N ILE A 296 -39.64 -16.62 -7.39
CA ILE A 296 -38.62 -16.82 -8.43
C ILE A 296 -37.49 -15.79 -8.31
N TYR A 297 -37.80 -14.52 -8.02
CA TYR A 297 -36.76 -13.50 -7.83
C TYR A 297 -36.07 -13.58 -6.47
N GLU A 298 -36.74 -14.06 -5.41
CA GLU A 298 -36.12 -14.27 -4.09
C GLU A 298 -35.15 -15.47 -4.11
N MET A 299 -35.41 -16.48 -4.94
CA MET A 299 -34.50 -17.60 -5.19
C MET A 299 -33.33 -17.23 -6.12
N GLY A 300 -33.30 -16.02 -6.69
CA GLY A 300 -32.21 -15.53 -7.54
C GLY A 300 -32.14 -16.17 -8.93
N ILE A 301 -33.19 -16.87 -9.36
CA ILE A 301 -33.25 -17.60 -10.64
C ILE A 301 -33.44 -16.61 -11.80
N LEU A 302 -34.31 -15.62 -11.63
CA LEU A 302 -34.61 -14.56 -12.61
C LEU A 302 -34.72 -13.21 -11.88
N GLN A 303 -34.30 -12.13 -12.52
CA GLN A 303 -34.40 -10.80 -11.91
C GLN A 303 -35.86 -10.30 -11.91
N ARG A 304 -36.20 -9.47 -10.93
CA ARG A 304 -37.53 -8.83 -10.87
C ARG A 304 -37.68 -7.87 -12.04
N CYS A 305 -38.82 -7.94 -12.74
CA CYS A 305 -39.12 -7.00 -13.82
C CYS A 305 -39.14 -5.54 -13.32
N PRO A 306 -38.52 -4.60 -14.06
CA PRO A 306 -38.58 -3.19 -13.75
C PRO A 306 -40.01 -2.64 -13.88
N SER A 307 -40.28 -1.47 -13.30
CA SER A 307 -41.52 -0.75 -13.53
C SER A 307 -41.56 -0.14 -14.94
N ASP A 308 -42.73 -0.05 -15.58
CA ASP A 308 -42.86 0.51 -16.94
C ASP A 308 -42.32 1.94 -17.04
N LEU A 309 -42.59 2.74 -16.01
CA LEU A 309 -42.03 4.09 -15.85
C LEU A 309 -40.51 4.06 -15.67
N GLY A 310 -40.02 3.11 -14.87
CA GLY A 310 -38.61 2.90 -14.62
C GLY A 310 -37.84 2.62 -15.90
N VAL A 311 -38.34 1.75 -16.78
CA VAL A 311 -37.70 1.44 -18.08
C VAL A 311 -37.51 2.69 -18.92
N TYR A 312 -38.52 3.57 -18.98
CA TYR A 312 -38.46 4.78 -19.79
C TYR A 312 -37.57 5.88 -19.18
N VAL A 313 -37.64 6.10 -17.86
CA VAL A 313 -36.96 7.23 -17.19
C VAL A 313 -35.50 6.90 -16.84
N THR A 314 -35.20 5.64 -16.55
CA THR A 314 -33.87 5.20 -16.10
C THR A 314 -32.73 5.56 -17.05
N PRO A 315 -32.84 5.42 -18.39
CA PRO A 315 -31.78 5.81 -19.31
C PRO A 315 -31.42 7.30 -19.20
N TYR A 316 -32.41 8.17 -19.05
CA TYR A 316 -32.18 9.61 -18.89
C TYR A 316 -31.51 9.93 -17.55
N LEU A 317 -31.94 9.29 -16.46
CA LEU A 317 -31.31 9.44 -15.15
C LEU A 317 -29.86 8.98 -15.17
N LYS A 318 -29.58 7.84 -15.84
CA LYS A 318 -28.22 7.33 -16.05
C LYS A 318 -27.36 8.34 -16.83
N ALA A 319 -27.88 8.87 -17.94
CA ALA A 319 -27.15 9.85 -18.74
C ALA A 319 -26.82 11.13 -17.94
N PHE A 320 -27.79 11.63 -17.16
CA PHE A 320 -27.61 12.82 -16.33
C PHE A 320 -26.58 12.61 -15.22
N TYR A 321 -26.65 11.49 -14.51
CA TYR A 321 -25.65 11.14 -13.50
C TYR A 321 -24.25 10.99 -14.11
N GLY A 322 -24.12 10.30 -15.24
CA GLY A 322 -22.84 10.15 -15.93
C GLY A 322 -22.25 11.50 -16.33
N LEU A 323 -23.07 12.44 -16.82
CA LEU A 323 -22.64 13.79 -17.14
C LEU A 323 -22.13 14.53 -15.89
N LEU A 324 -22.88 14.50 -14.79
CA LEU A 324 -22.48 15.20 -13.56
C LEU A 324 -21.26 14.58 -12.87
N ALA A 325 -21.28 13.26 -12.64
CA ALA A 325 -20.24 12.59 -11.87
C ALA A 325 -18.96 12.36 -12.68
N VAL A 326 -19.09 11.83 -13.90
CA VAL A 326 -17.94 11.39 -14.71
C VAL A 326 -17.44 12.51 -15.64
N VAL A 327 -18.34 13.23 -16.32
CA VAL A 327 -17.90 14.26 -17.28
C VAL A 327 -17.60 15.60 -16.60
N LEU A 328 -18.34 16.01 -15.59
CA LEU A 328 -18.11 17.27 -14.90
C LEU A 328 -17.13 17.09 -13.72
N LEU A 329 -17.50 16.29 -12.72
CA LEU A 329 -16.76 16.24 -11.45
C LEU A 329 -15.42 15.52 -11.55
N LEU A 330 -15.34 14.39 -12.25
CA LEU A 330 -14.05 13.71 -12.44
C LEU A 330 -13.09 14.56 -13.28
N ASN A 331 -13.57 15.22 -14.34
CA ASN A 331 -12.74 16.12 -15.14
C ASN A 331 -12.29 17.36 -14.37
N LEU A 332 -13.14 17.92 -13.50
CA LEU A 332 -12.76 19.02 -12.64
C LEU A 332 -11.74 18.57 -11.58
N LEU A 333 -11.90 17.37 -11.04
CA LEU A 333 -10.92 16.75 -10.14
C LEU A 333 -9.56 16.61 -10.83
N ILE A 334 -9.53 16.09 -12.07
CA ILE A 334 -8.31 16.01 -12.90
C ILE A 334 -7.72 17.41 -13.13
N ALA A 335 -8.55 18.42 -13.40
CA ALA A 335 -8.11 19.79 -13.62
C ALA A 335 -7.47 20.42 -12.37
N MET A 336 -7.93 20.08 -11.17
CA MET A 336 -7.28 20.51 -9.93
C MET A 336 -5.97 19.79 -9.64
N TYR A 337 -5.83 18.55 -10.14
CA TYR A 337 -4.59 17.78 -10.01
C TYR A 337 -3.49 18.23 -10.98
N ARG A 338 -3.86 18.98 -12.02
CA ARG A 338 -2.96 19.55 -13.02
C ARG A 338 -2.47 20.92 -12.59
#